data_AF-A0A369QCS6-F1
#
_entry.id   AF-A0A369QCS6-F1
#
_cell.length_a   1.000
_cell.length_b   1.000
_cell.length_c   1.000
_cell.angle_alpha   90.00
_cell.angle_beta   90.00
_cell.angle_gamma   90.00
#
_symmetry.space_group_name_H-M   'P 1'
#
loop_
_entity.id
_entity.type
_entity.pdbx_description
1 polymer ?
#
loop_
_entity_poly.entity_id
_entity_poly.type
_entity_poly.pdbx_seq_one_letter_code
_entity_poly.pdbx_strand_id
1 'polypeptide(L)' 'MDINRILRKNRSILKVSSPLGKTTTRQEYLLQQGFDFRHFTHQYQTQKGNTYNFCYDFGYLLLPEEKVLIVNWQSYMASK' A
#
# COMPACT_ATOMS: atom_id res chain seq x y z
N MET A 1 -19.44 0.27 -10.03
CA MET A 1 -18.08 0.75 -9.69
C MET A 1 -17.13 -0.40 -9.99
N ASP A 2 -16.13 -0.20 -10.84
CA ASP A 2 -15.20 -1.29 -11.21
C ASP A 2 -14.06 -1.38 -10.18
N ILE A 3 -14.00 -2.48 -9.43
CA ILE A 3 -12.96 -2.73 -8.42
C ILE A 3 -11.57 -2.63 -9.03
N ASN A 4 -11.37 -3.09 -10.28
CA ASN A 4 -10.09 -3.00 -10.96
C ASN A 4 -9.67 -1.55 -11.21
N ARG A 5 -10.64 -0.66 -11.47
CA ARG A 5 -10.36 0.77 -11.64
C ARG A 5 -9.86 1.40 -10.33
N ILE A 6 -10.45 1.03 -9.19
CA ILE A 6 -10.01 1.50 -7.86
C ILE A 6 -8.62 0.96 -7.54
N LEU A 7 -8.38 -0.34 -7.74
CA LEU A 7 -7.08 -0.96 -7.48
C LEU A 7 -5.96 -0.37 -8.34
N ARG A 8 -6.22 -0.11 -9.63
CA ARG A 8 -5.25 0.57 -10.52
C ARG A 8 -4.98 2.00 -10.08
N LYS A 9 -6.01 2.74 -9.65
CA LYS A 9 -5.84 4.09 -9.08
C LYS A 9 -4.97 4.06 -7.82
N ASN A 10 -5.30 3.18 -6.87
CA ASN A 10 -4.54 3.00 -5.64
C ASN A 10 -3.07 2.69 -5.93
N ARG A 11 -2.80 1.72 -6.83
CA ARG A 11 -1.45 1.38 -7.26
C ARG A 11 -0.68 2.59 -7.80
N SER A 12 -1.30 3.39 -8.68
CA SER A 12 -0.68 4.59 -9.24
C SER A 12 -0.35 5.63 -8.17
N ILE A 13 -1.23 5.86 -7.20
CA ILE A 13 -0.99 6.79 -6.09
C ILE A 13 0.20 6.33 -5.25
N LEU A 14 0.28 5.03 -4.91
CA LEU A 14 1.41 4.49 -4.15
C LEU A 14 2.73 4.65 -4.92
N LYS A 15 2.73 4.38 -6.23
CA LYS A 15 3.90 4.53 -7.09
C LYS A 15 4.40 5.99 -7.14
N VAL A 16 3.50 6.95 -7.33
CA VAL A 16 3.86 8.38 -7.36
C VAL A 16 4.34 8.87 -5.99
N SER A 17 3.72 8.37 -4.92
CA SER A 17 4.07 8.75 -3.54
C SER A 17 5.36 8.11 -3.03
N SER A 18 5.88 7.08 -3.71
CA SER A 18 7.07 6.33 -3.32
C SER A 18 7.91 5.95 -4.55
N PRO A 19 8.52 6.93 -5.24
CA PRO A 19 9.28 6.68 -6.48
C PRO A 19 10.53 5.82 -6.26
N LEU A 20 11.10 5.85 -5.05
CA LEU A 20 12.28 5.05 -4.67
C LEU A 20 11.92 3.67 -4.07
N GLY A 21 10.64 3.32 -4.05
CA GLY A 21 10.14 2.01 -3.61
C GLY A 21 10.08 1.77 -2.10
N LYS A 22 10.46 2.77 -1.29
CA LYS A 22 10.17 2.82 0.14
C LYS A 22 10.02 4.26 0.62
N THR A 23 8.89 4.61 1.23
CA THR A 23 8.64 5.96 1.77
C THR A 23 7.58 5.93 2.85
N THR A 24 7.67 6.83 3.83
CA THR A 24 6.61 7.07 4.81
C THR A 24 5.92 8.39 4.48
N THR A 25 4.59 8.38 4.42
CA THR A 25 3.77 9.56 4.18
C THR A 25 2.61 9.63 5.18
N ARG A 26 1.81 10.70 5.14
CA ARG A 26 0.58 10.84 5.92
C ARG A 26 -0.58 10.11 5.24
N GLN A 27 -1.44 9.48 6.04
CA GLN A 27 -2.66 8.84 5.56
C GLN A 27 -3.56 9.85 4.84
N GLU A 28 -3.70 11.04 5.40
CA GLU A 28 -4.48 12.14 4.82
C GLU A 28 -4.02 12.49 3.39
N TYR A 29 -2.70 12.53 3.14
CA TYR A 29 -2.16 12.82 1.82
C TYR A 29 -2.67 11.82 0.78
N LEU A 30 -2.69 10.52 1.11
CA LEU A 30 -3.21 9.48 0.22
C LEU A 30 -4.73 9.63 0.01
N LEU A 31 -5.48 9.93 1.08
CA LEU A 31 -6.93 10.18 0.99
C LEU A 31 -7.25 11.37 0.08
N GLN A 32 -6.48 12.47 0.16
CA GLN A 32 -6.64 13.64 -0.69
C GLN A 32 -6.37 13.34 -2.18
N GLN A 33 -5.46 12.40 -2.48
CA GLN A 33 -5.27 11.87 -3.85
C GLN A 33 -6.40 10.91 -4.27
N GLY A 34 -7.32 10.60 -3.36
CA GLY A 34 -8.45 9.70 -3.55
C GLY A 34 -8.03 8.23 -3.54
N PHE A 35 -7.05 7.88 -2.71
CA PHE A 35 -6.72 6.50 -2.35
C PHE A 35 -7.82 5.90 -1.49
N ASP A 36 -8.17 4.63 -1.74
CA ASP A 36 -9.18 3.91 -0.97
C ASP A 36 -8.57 2.73 -0.22
N PHE A 37 -8.37 2.89 1.09
CA PHE A 37 -7.78 1.87 1.98
C PHE A 37 -8.62 0.59 2.13
N ARG A 38 -9.86 0.57 1.63
CA ARG A 38 -10.74 -0.62 1.68
C ARG A 38 -10.47 -1.60 0.54
N HIS A 39 -9.73 -1.16 -0.49
CA HIS A 39 -9.50 -1.96 -1.69
C HIS A 39 -8.01 -2.32 -1.82
N PHE A 40 -7.73 -3.60 -1.70
CA PHE A 40 -6.42 -4.22 -1.90
C PHE A 40 -6.60 -5.60 -2.54
N THR A 41 -5.57 -6.09 -3.23
CA THR A 41 -5.57 -7.40 -3.89
C THR A 41 -5.22 -8.54 -2.95
N HIS A 42 -4.30 -8.31 -2.01
CA HIS A 42 -3.84 -9.32 -1.06
C HIS A 42 -3.15 -8.64 0.13
N GLN A 43 -2.93 -9.41 1.20
CA GLN A 43 -2.24 -8.97 2.40
C GLN A 43 -1.01 -9.84 2.66
N TYR A 44 0.00 -9.26 3.27
CA TYR A 44 1.17 -9.97 3.78
C TYR A 44 1.35 -9.64 5.25
N GLN A 45 1.31 -10.67 6.11
CA GLN A 45 1.53 -10.51 7.53
C GLN A 45 2.95 -10.95 7.92
N THR A 46 3.67 -10.07 8.60
CA THR A 46 4.99 -10.40 9.14
C THR A 46 4.88 -11.25 10.40
N GLN A 47 5.97 -11.94 10.78
CA GLN A 47 6.04 -12.67 12.05
C GLN A 47 5.89 -11.74 13.27
N LYS A 48 6.19 -10.45 13.11
CA LYS A 48 6.05 -9.43 14.17
C LYS A 48 4.63 -8.84 14.24
N GLY A 49 3.66 -9.37 13.48
CA GLY A 49 2.27 -8.94 13.49
C GLY A 49 1.93 -7.77 12.55
N ASN A 50 2.91 -7.13 11.91
CA ASN A 50 2.64 -6.06 10.93
C ASN A 50 1.91 -6.61 9.70
N THR A 51 0.82 -5.94 9.30
CA THR A 51 -0.01 -6.30 8.14
C THR A 51 0.17 -5.31 7.01
N TYR A 52 0.71 -5.78 5.89
CA TYR A 52 0.87 -5.02 4.66
C TYR A 52 -0.29 -5.31 3.72
N ASN A 53 -0.92 -4.27 3.18
CA ASN A 53 -1.99 -4.39 2.20
C ASN A 53 -1.45 -4.01 0.82
N PHE A 54 -1.65 -4.86 -0.17
CA PHE A 54 -1.07 -4.67 -1.50
C PHE A 54 -2.12 -4.36 -2.55
N CYS A 55 -1.80 -3.40 -3.42
CA CYS A 55 -2.46 -3.15 -4.69
C CYS A 55 -1.50 -3.58 -5.81
N TYR A 56 -1.57 -4.85 -6.21
CA TYR A 56 -0.59 -5.49 -7.09
C TYR A 56 0.83 -5.52 -6.46
N ASP A 57 1.81 -4.86 -7.09
CA ASP A 57 3.22 -4.81 -6.70
C ASP A 57 3.59 -3.67 -5.74
N PHE A 58 2.63 -2.80 -5.38
CA PHE A 58 2.80 -1.77 -4.37
C PHE A 58 1.94 -2.08 -3.15
N GLY A 59 2.51 -1.92 -1.97
CA GLY A 59 1.81 -2.15 -0.71
C GLY A 59 2.00 -1.03 0.29
N TYR A 60 1.16 -1.06 1.30
CA TYR A 60 1.20 -0.12 2.41
C TYR A 60 1.00 -0.81 3.76
N LEU A 61 1.65 -0.27 4.78
CA LEU A 61 1.47 -0.61 6.18
C LEU A 61 0.96 0.65 6.91
N LEU A 62 -0.15 0.51 7.62
CA LEU A 62 -0.64 1.55 8.52
C LEU A 62 0.25 1.60 9.76
N LEU A 63 0.72 2.78 10.09
CA LEU A 63 1.56 3.06 11.26
C LEU A 63 0.78 3.92 12.26
N PRO A 64 1.26 4.03 13.51
CA PRO A 64 0.74 5.01 14.46
C PRO A 64 0.83 6.45 13.93
N GLU A 65 0.08 7.37 14.57
CA GLU A 65 0.04 8.80 14.23
C GLU A 65 -0.38 9.08 12.77
N GLU A 66 -1.30 8.27 12.23
CA GLU A 66 -1.84 8.45 10.86
C GLU A 66 -0.76 8.45 9.77
N LYS A 67 0.32 7.69 9.99
CA LYS A 67 1.39 7.49 9.01
C LYS A 67 1.15 6.23 8.21
N VAL A 68 1.66 6.22 6.98
CA VAL A 68 1.58 5.09 6.06
C VAL A 68 2.97 4.82 5.49
N LEU A 69 3.49 3.62 5.70
CA LEU A 69 4.69 3.14 5.04
C LEU A 69 4.32 2.48 3.72
N ILE A 70 4.85 2.99 2.61
CA ILE A 70 4.68 2.45 1.27
C ILE A 70 5.91 1.60 0.92
N VAL A 71 5.68 0.44 0.33
CA VAL A 71 6.72 -0.52 -0.09
C VAL A 71 6.38 -1.15 -1.45
N ASN A 72 7.39 -1.71 -2.12
CA ASN A 72 7.18 -2.64 -3.22
C ASN A 72 7.19 -4.08 -2.77
N TRP A 73 6.41 -4.91 -3.44
CA TRP A 73 6.46 -6.36 -3.28
C TRP A 73 7.88 -6.86 -3.55
N GLN A 74 8.39 -7.71 -2.66
CA GLN A 74 9.72 -8.30 -2.77
C GLN A 74 9.61 -9.81 -2.94
N SER A 75 10.55 -10.42 -3.66
CA SER A 75 10.53 -11.87 -3.95
C SER A 75 10.47 -12.73 -2.67
N TYR A 76 11.13 -12.31 -1.60
CA TYR A 76 11.12 -13.01 -0.31
C TYR A 76 9.75 -12.98 0.41
N MET A 77 8.81 -12.14 -0.04
CA MET A 77 7.45 -12.08 0.55
C MET A 77 6.56 -13.22 0.03
N ALA A 78 6.89 -13.84 -1.10
CA ALA A 78 6.16 -14.99 -1.66
C ALA A 78 6.60 -16.32 -1.03
N SER A 79 7.82 -16.39 -0.48
CA SER A 79 8.44 -17.61 0.02
C SER A 79 8.17 -17.85 1.51
N LYS A 80 6.98 -17.48 2.00
CA LYS A 80 6.60 -17.62 3.40
C LYS A 80 5.30 -18.39 3.56
#